data_AF-A0A7S1RB82-F1
#
_entry.id   AF-A0A7S1RB82-F1
#
_cell.length_a   1.000
_cell.length_b   1.000
_cell.length_c   1.000
_cell.angle_alpha   90.00
_cell.angle_beta   90.00
_cell.angle_gamma   90.00
#
_symmetry.space_group_name_H-M   'P 1'
#
loop_
_entity.id
_entity.type
_entity.pdbx_description
1 polymer ?
#
loop_
_entity_poly.entity_id
_entity_poly.type
_entity_poly.pdbx_seq_one_letter_code
_entity_poly.pdbx_strand_id
1 'polypeptide(L)'
;AARKAMEEAKQKEKEADKAKAKPHRSRTTFSLARSSGVVAEFDDDNDSIASSRPLMDRMRRSTRRTLFHDAQGMKEKVRLQLYIPDYHVSQYYWDHGWMQSIAKSDRFEAFTQFIIAANSLWLAVDTDYNNAAILTDATALFQVVEHFFCAYFFFEWVVRFLAFQKKWDTLKDRWFCFDSALLSLMMMETYFFPIIMALTSVSATGTFTSSLVTIRVLKMLRLLRMARMAKLLRSMPELLILIKGMMTAMKSVVYTLVLLAIIIYLF
;
A
#
# COMPACT_ATOMS: atom_id res chain seq x y z
N ALA A 1 27.64 53.51 12.71
CA ALA A 1 27.70 52.06 12.99
C ALA A 1 26.32 51.46 13.29
N ALA A 2 25.62 51.91 14.34
CA ALA A 2 24.33 51.33 14.76
C ALA A 2 23.21 51.36 13.71
N ARG A 3 23.07 52.45 12.92
CA ARG A 3 22.06 52.53 11.85
C ARG A 3 22.29 51.52 10.72
N LYS A 4 23.56 51.26 10.37
CA LYS A 4 23.94 50.32 9.32
C LYS A 4 23.65 48.87 9.72
N ALA A 5 23.93 48.53 10.99
CA ALA A 5 23.60 47.22 11.55
C ALA A 5 22.06 46.99 11.64
N MET A 6 21.29 48.05 11.87
CA MET A 6 19.83 47.97 11.91
C MET A 6 19.21 47.77 10.52
N GLU A 7 19.80 48.36 9.47
CA GLU A 7 19.38 48.12 8.08
C GLU A 7 19.72 46.70 7.62
N GLU A 8 20.92 46.20 7.95
CA GLU A 8 21.31 44.82 7.63
C GLU A 8 20.42 43.78 8.33
N ALA A 9 20.01 44.05 9.59
CA ALA A 9 19.09 43.19 10.31
C ALA A 9 17.69 43.16 9.65
N LYS A 10 17.16 44.34 9.26
CA LYS A 10 15.87 44.43 8.54
C LYS A 10 15.90 43.76 7.17
N GLN A 11 17.04 43.77 6.51
CA GLN A 11 17.20 43.15 5.19
C GLN A 11 17.25 41.62 5.30
N LYS A 12 17.93 41.08 6.32
CA LYS A 12 17.92 39.64 6.63
C LYS A 12 16.55 39.14 7.08
N GLU A 13 15.79 39.94 7.81
CA GLU A 13 14.42 39.60 8.23
C GLU A 13 13.47 39.54 7.02
N LYS A 14 13.57 40.48 6.07
CA LYS A 14 12.81 40.45 4.81
C LYS A 14 13.16 39.25 3.91
N GLU A 15 14.42 38.83 3.88
CA GLU A 15 14.84 37.63 3.14
C GLU A 15 14.35 36.35 3.80
N ALA A 16 14.34 36.29 5.14
CA ALA A 16 13.80 35.16 5.88
C ALA A 16 12.28 35.00 5.70
N ASP A 17 11.53 36.11 5.62
CA ASP A 17 10.09 36.09 5.33
C ASP A 17 9.78 35.71 3.88
N LYS A 18 10.62 36.14 2.92
CA LYS A 18 10.53 35.66 1.52
C LYS A 18 10.79 34.15 1.40
N ALA A 19 11.69 33.60 2.21
CA ALA A 19 11.99 32.16 2.22
C ALA A 19 10.88 31.31 2.88
N LYS A 20 10.08 31.88 3.79
CA LYS A 20 8.95 31.19 4.46
C LYS A 20 7.64 31.25 3.68
N ALA A 21 7.52 32.11 2.68
CA ALA A 21 6.37 32.16 1.79
C ALA A 21 6.36 30.93 0.85
N LYS A 22 5.81 29.80 1.33
CA LYS A 22 5.42 28.66 0.49
C LYS A 22 4.62 29.16 -0.73
N PRO A 23 4.88 28.68 -1.96
CA PRO A 23 4.03 29.03 -3.08
C PRO A 23 2.65 28.41 -2.87
N HIS A 24 1.69 29.27 -2.58
CA HIS A 24 0.28 28.92 -2.56
C HIS A 24 -0.11 28.56 -3.99
N ARG A 25 -0.52 27.30 -4.17
CA ARG A 25 -1.09 26.66 -5.35
C ARG A 25 -2.01 27.62 -6.12
N SER A 26 -1.45 28.35 -7.09
CA SER A 26 -2.20 29.11 -8.07
C SER A 26 -2.74 28.15 -9.11
N ARG A 27 -4.03 27.86 -8.93
CA ARG A 27 -5.02 27.34 -9.86
C ARG A 27 -4.75 27.80 -11.30
N THR A 28 -4.03 27.00 -12.09
CA THR A 28 -3.88 27.23 -13.53
C THR A 28 -5.16 26.81 -14.22
N THR A 29 -5.93 27.81 -14.61
CA THR A 29 -6.99 27.74 -15.60
C THR A 29 -6.50 27.04 -16.86
N PHE A 30 -7.19 25.97 -17.24
CA PHE A 30 -7.11 25.34 -18.54
C PHE A 30 -7.62 26.35 -19.58
N SER A 31 -6.71 27.11 -20.19
CA SER A 31 -6.99 27.93 -21.37
C SER A 31 -6.37 27.22 -22.56
N LEU A 32 -7.23 26.77 -23.47
CA LEU A 32 -6.86 26.45 -24.84
C LEU A 32 -6.21 27.70 -25.44
N ALA A 33 -4.91 27.66 -25.67
CA ALA A 33 -4.21 28.60 -26.53
C ALA A 33 -3.48 27.80 -27.62
N ARG A 34 -4.24 27.56 -28.68
CA ARG A 34 -3.76 27.26 -30.02
C ARG A 34 -2.84 28.41 -30.46
N SER A 35 -1.54 28.18 -30.57
CA SER A 35 -0.70 28.94 -31.49
C SER A 35 0.67 28.28 -31.65
N SER A 36 0.97 27.96 -32.90
CA SER A 36 2.29 27.93 -33.51
C SER A 36 3.30 28.84 -32.80
N GLY A 37 4.48 28.29 -32.54
CA GLY A 37 5.59 29.03 -31.91
C GLY A 37 6.79 28.12 -31.76
N VAL A 38 7.44 27.80 -32.87
CA VAL A 38 8.81 27.28 -32.88
C VAL A 38 9.69 28.41 -32.32
N VAL A 39 10.01 28.33 -31.03
CA VAL A 39 11.11 29.10 -30.45
C VAL A 39 12.35 28.25 -30.66
N ALA A 40 13.01 28.50 -31.80
CA ALA A 40 14.38 28.06 -32.00
C ALA A 40 15.26 28.99 -31.17
N GLU A 41 15.78 28.47 -30.06
CA GLU A 41 16.82 29.12 -29.28
C GLU A 41 18.08 29.16 -30.17
N PHE A 42 18.51 30.38 -30.47
CA PHE A 42 19.62 30.66 -31.39
C PHE A 42 20.89 30.70 -30.56
N ASP A 43 21.56 29.54 -30.43
CA ASP A 43 22.92 29.49 -29.89
C ASP A 43 23.89 30.11 -30.91
N ASP A 44 24.51 31.21 -30.48
CA ASP A 44 25.48 32.02 -31.21
C ASP A 44 26.85 31.32 -31.20
N ASP A 45 26.97 30.22 -31.95
CA ASP A 45 28.25 29.55 -32.17
C ASP A 45 28.95 30.15 -33.39
N ASN A 46 29.91 31.02 -33.06
CA ASN A 46 30.94 31.61 -33.91
C ASN A 46 31.86 30.55 -34.55
N ASP A 47 31.34 29.79 -35.51
CA ASP A 47 32.13 28.93 -36.40
C ASP A 47 32.25 29.60 -37.78
N SER A 48 33.11 30.60 -37.84
CA SER A 48 33.69 31.03 -39.11
C SER A 48 34.76 30.00 -39.53
N ILE A 49 34.73 29.63 -40.82
CA ILE A 49 35.66 28.72 -41.53
C ILE A 49 35.23 27.25 -41.56
N ALA A 50 34.32 26.90 -42.49
CA ALA A 50 34.52 25.81 -43.47
C ALA A 50 33.32 25.65 -44.41
N SER A 51 33.61 25.77 -45.70
CA SER A 51 32.76 25.61 -46.87
C SER A 51 32.02 24.27 -46.99
N SER A 52 30.84 24.33 -47.63
CA SER A 52 30.27 23.29 -48.51
C SER A 52 29.98 21.91 -47.92
N ARG A 53 29.05 21.83 -46.95
CA ARG A 53 28.34 20.56 -46.67
C ARG A 53 26.94 20.62 -47.28
N PRO A 54 26.50 19.59 -48.04
CA PRO A 54 25.20 19.60 -48.71
C PRO A 54 24.07 19.76 -47.68
N LEU A 55 23.03 20.51 -48.07
CA LEU A 55 21.91 20.92 -47.20
C LEU A 55 21.23 19.73 -46.50
N MET A 56 21.17 18.59 -47.20
CA MET A 56 20.71 17.29 -46.70
C MET A 56 21.43 16.83 -45.43
N ASP A 57 22.73 17.14 -45.30
CA ASP A 57 23.58 16.67 -44.21
C ASP A 57 23.43 17.54 -42.94
N ARG A 58 23.07 18.82 -43.10
CA ARG A 58 22.68 19.71 -41.98
C ARG A 58 21.31 19.30 -41.44
N MET A 59 20.36 19.02 -42.33
CA MET A 59 19.01 18.57 -41.97
C MET A 59 19.06 17.24 -41.21
N ARG A 60 19.83 16.26 -41.71
CA ARG A 60 20.05 14.97 -41.02
C ARG A 60 20.60 15.11 -39.61
N ARG A 61 21.54 16.04 -39.37
CA ARG A 61 22.11 16.26 -38.02
C ARG A 61 21.16 16.97 -37.08
N SER A 62 20.41 17.96 -37.57
CA SER A 62 19.36 18.64 -36.80
C SER A 62 18.28 17.66 -36.36
N THR A 63 17.75 16.86 -37.30
CA THR A 63 16.75 15.82 -37.01
C THR A 63 17.29 14.74 -36.05
N ARG A 64 18.57 14.35 -36.17
CA ARG A 64 19.18 13.41 -35.22
C ARG A 64 19.22 13.98 -33.80
N ARG A 65 19.64 15.24 -33.63
CA ARG A 65 19.72 15.88 -32.31
C ARG A 65 18.34 16.02 -31.66
N THR A 66 17.32 16.41 -32.40
CA THR A 66 15.94 16.47 -31.88
C THR A 66 15.39 15.08 -31.54
N LEU A 67 15.65 14.05 -32.37
CA LEU A 67 15.26 12.67 -32.06
C LEU A 67 15.93 12.13 -30.79
N PHE A 68 17.20 12.46 -30.52
CA PHE A 68 17.90 12.00 -29.31
C PHE A 68 17.43 12.73 -28.05
N HIS A 69 17.12 14.03 -28.13
CA HIS A 69 16.49 14.77 -27.02
C HIS A 69 15.07 14.26 -26.72
N ASP A 70 14.30 13.92 -27.76
CA ASP A 70 12.95 13.37 -27.62
C ASP A 70 12.98 11.94 -27.05
N ALA A 71 13.95 11.12 -27.46
CA ALA A 71 14.15 9.77 -26.90
C ALA A 71 14.52 9.80 -25.41
N GLN A 72 15.38 10.75 -24.98
CA GLN A 72 15.70 10.92 -23.56
C GLN A 72 14.50 11.45 -22.76
N GLY A 73 13.78 12.44 -23.30
CA GLY A 73 12.56 12.95 -22.68
C GLY A 73 11.45 11.91 -22.58
N MET A 74 11.32 11.03 -23.59
CA MET A 74 10.39 9.90 -23.57
C MET A 74 10.80 8.87 -22.52
N LYS A 75 12.10 8.55 -22.40
CA LYS A 75 12.63 7.64 -21.39
C LYS A 75 12.38 8.16 -19.98
N GLU A 76 12.50 9.46 -19.76
CA GLU A 76 12.25 10.10 -18.47
C GLU A 76 10.76 10.17 -18.14
N LYS A 77 9.90 10.48 -19.12
CA LYS A 77 8.43 10.39 -18.98
C LYS A 77 7.98 8.97 -18.64
N VAL A 78 8.52 7.96 -19.32
CA VAL A 78 8.25 6.55 -19.01
C VAL A 78 8.78 6.21 -17.61
N ARG A 79 9.96 6.68 -17.23
CA ARG A 79 10.53 6.46 -15.88
C ARG A 79 9.66 7.09 -14.78
N LEU A 80 9.11 8.28 -15.01
CA LEU A 80 8.20 8.96 -14.08
C LEU A 80 6.81 8.29 -14.04
N GLN A 81 6.33 7.75 -15.17
CA GLN A 81 5.10 6.96 -15.21
C GLN A 81 5.25 5.59 -14.54
N LEU A 82 6.47 5.02 -14.56
CA LEU A 82 6.83 3.80 -13.85
C LEU A 82 7.23 4.05 -12.39
N TYR A 83 7.41 5.31 -11.98
CA TYR A 83 7.68 5.67 -10.59
C TYR A 83 6.38 5.55 -9.78
N ILE A 84 6.10 4.33 -9.34
CA ILE A 84 5.07 4.05 -8.35
C ILE A 84 5.70 4.41 -7.00
N PRO A 85 5.25 5.49 -6.31
CA PRO A 85 5.80 5.82 -5.01
C PRO A 85 5.59 4.62 -4.08
N ASP A 86 6.66 4.15 -3.45
CA ASP A 86 6.58 3.07 -2.48
C ASP A 86 5.61 3.47 -1.37
N TYR A 87 4.46 2.80 -1.35
CA TYR A 87 3.42 3.10 -0.39
C TYR A 87 3.90 2.70 1.00
N HIS A 88 4.36 3.66 1.79
CA HIS A 88 4.71 3.44 3.19
C HIS A 88 3.79 4.25 4.10
N VAL A 89 3.07 3.53 4.98
CA VAL A 89 2.16 4.08 6.00
C VAL A 89 2.91 4.96 7.02
N SER A 90 4.24 4.82 7.06
CA SER A 90 5.17 5.60 7.88
C SER A 90 5.11 7.12 7.67
N GLN A 91 4.54 7.58 6.55
CA GLN A 91 4.30 9.01 6.24
C GLN A 91 3.24 9.67 7.13
N TYR A 92 2.35 8.90 7.76
CA TYR A 92 1.29 9.40 8.66
C TYR A 92 1.66 9.29 10.14
N TYR A 93 2.87 8.83 10.44
CA TYR A 93 3.34 8.65 11.82
C TYR A 93 3.89 9.95 12.40
N TRP A 94 3.92 10.04 13.74
CA TRP A 94 4.58 11.14 14.43
C TRP A 94 6.03 11.32 13.96
N ASP A 95 6.53 12.55 13.95
CA ASP A 95 7.92 12.81 13.57
C ASP A 95 8.90 12.20 14.59
N HIS A 96 8.56 12.23 15.89
CA HIS A 96 9.42 11.80 17.00
C HIS A 96 8.62 10.92 17.98
N GLY A 97 9.25 9.88 18.54
CA GLY A 97 8.67 9.05 19.60
C GLY A 97 9.06 7.57 19.52
N TRP A 98 9.05 6.88 20.66
CA TRP A 98 9.47 5.49 20.73
C TRP A 98 8.55 4.55 19.93
N MET A 99 7.24 4.78 19.96
CA MET A 99 6.26 3.97 19.23
C MET A 99 6.41 4.08 17.71
N GLN A 100 6.71 5.27 17.20
CA GLN A 100 7.02 5.48 15.79
C GLN A 100 8.36 4.84 15.41
N SER A 101 9.37 4.95 16.26
CA SER A 101 10.67 4.33 16.02
C SER A 101 10.58 2.80 15.96
N ILE A 102 9.76 2.19 16.82
CA ILE A 102 9.50 0.75 16.80
C ILE A 102 8.71 0.37 15.54
N ALA A 103 7.64 1.12 15.23
CA ALA A 103 6.80 0.84 14.06
C ALA A 103 7.50 1.01 12.70
N LYS A 104 8.57 1.82 12.63
CA LYS A 104 9.42 2.01 11.44
C LYS A 104 10.65 1.11 11.40
N SER A 105 10.87 0.27 12.42
CA SER A 105 12.07 -0.57 12.50
C SER A 105 11.95 -1.79 11.60
N ASP A 106 12.91 -1.97 10.69
CA ASP A 106 12.98 -3.14 9.80
C ASP A 106 13.07 -4.45 10.58
N ARG A 107 13.70 -4.44 11.76
CA ARG A 107 13.78 -5.62 12.64
C ARG A 107 12.41 -6.00 13.19
N PHE A 108 11.60 -5.00 13.55
CA PHE A 108 10.24 -5.22 14.04
C PHE A 108 9.33 -5.72 12.92
N GLU A 109 9.50 -5.19 11.71
CA GLU A 109 8.79 -5.67 10.52
C GLU A 109 9.17 -7.12 10.17
N ALA A 110 10.47 -7.43 10.08
CA ALA A 110 10.96 -8.79 9.82
C ALA A 110 10.52 -9.77 10.91
N PHE A 111 10.52 -9.35 12.18
CA PHE A 111 10.03 -10.18 13.28
C PHE A 111 8.53 -10.45 13.17
N THR A 112 7.73 -9.44 12.80
CA THR A 112 6.29 -9.62 12.57
C THR A 112 6.03 -10.57 11.41
N GLN A 113 6.79 -10.48 10.32
CA GLN A 113 6.72 -11.43 9.21
C GLN A 113 7.07 -12.86 9.65
N PHE A 114 8.12 -13.02 10.45
CA PHE A 114 8.49 -14.30 11.04
C PHE A 114 7.36 -14.88 11.91
N ILE A 115 6.74 -14.06 12.76
CA ILE A 115 5.61 -14.51 13.60
C ILE A 115 4.42 -14.94 12.74
N ILE A 116 4.11 -14.24 11.65
CA ILE A 116 3.05 -14.65 10.70
C ILE A 116 3.41 -16.00 10.05
N ALA A 117 4.67 -16.20 9.63
CA ALA A 117 5.12 -17.45 9.04
C ALA A 117 5.05 -18.61 10.06
N ALA A 118 5.55 -18.41 11.27
CA ALA A 118 5.47 -19.40 12.35
C ALA A 118 4.03 -19.77 12.69
N ASN A 119 3.15 -18.77 12.74
CA ASN A 119 1.72 -18.95 12.97
C ASN A 119 1.01 -19.71 11.83
N SER A 120 1.47 -19.52 10.58
CA SER A 120 0.95 -20.26 9.44
C SER A 120 1.37 -21.74 9.47
N LEU A 121 2.63 -22.02 9.82
CA LEU A 121 3.11 -23.38 10.01
C LEU A 121 2.37 -24.07 11.15
N TRP A 122 2.15 -23.34 12.25
CA TRP A 122 1.33 -23.82 13.36
C TRP A 122 -0.08 -24.19 12.93
N LEU A 123 -0.73 -23.35 12.10
CA LEU A 123 -2.07 -23.62 11.60
C LEU A 123 -2.12 -24.85 10.68
N ALA A 124 -1.05 -25.12 9.91
CA ALA A 124 -0.94 -26.34 9.12
C ALA A 124 -0.89 -27.59 10.03
N VAL A 125 -0.04 -27.55 11.06
CA VAL A 125 0.06 -28.62 12.08
C VAL A 125 -1.27 -28.81 12.83
N ASP A 126 -1.93 -27.71 13.24
CA ASP A 126 -3.24 -27.77 13.88
C ASP A 126 -4.30 -28.39 12.94
N THR A 127 -4.27 -28.07 11.65
CA THR A 127 -5.23 -28.63 10.68
C THR A 127 -5.10 -30.14 10.52
N ASP A 128 -3.86 -30.67 10.54
CA ASP A 128 -3.60 -32.10 10.34
C ASP A 128 -3.75 -32.93 11.62
N TYR A 129 -3.42 -32.36 12.79
CA TYR A 129 -3.37 -33.10 14.06
C TYR A 129 -4.54 -32.79 15.01
N ASN A 130 -5.33 -31.74 14.76
CA ASN A 130 -6.44 -31.35 15.62
C ASN A 130 -7.80 -31.57 14.93
N ASN A 131 -8.47 -32.68 15.27
CA ASN A 131 -9.81 -32.99 14.79
C ASN A 131 -10.92 -32.25 15.55
N ALA A 132 -10.60 -31.41 16.54
CA ALA A 132 -11.59 -30.67 17.29
C ALA A 132 -12.22 -29.57 16.41
N ALA A 133 -13.56 -29.50 16.41
CA ALA A 133 -14.31 -28.45 15.72
C ALA A 133 -14.28 -27.10 16.46
N ILE A 134 -13.99 -27.13 17.76
CA ILE A 134 -14.01 -25.97 18.66
C ILE A 134 -12.66 -25.83 19.33
N LEU A 135 -12.16 -24.59 19.43
CA LEU A 135 -10.86 -24.30 20.03
C LEU A 135 -10.74 -24.71 21.50
N THR A 136 -11.85 -24.66 22.24
CA THR A 136 -11.93 -25.05 23.65
C THR A 136 -11.81 -26.56 23.91
N ASP A 137 -12.05 -27.39 22.89
CA ASP A 137 -11.85 -28.85 22.95
C ASP A 137 -10.45 -29.29 22.49
N ALA A 138 -9.68 -28.36 21.91
CA ALA A 138 -8.30 -28.63 21.51
C ALA A 138 -7.40 -28.79 22.74
N THR A 139 -6.35 -29.60 22.64
CA THR A 139 -5.34 -29.76 23.70
C THR A 139 -4.84 -28.40 24.19
N ALA A 140 -4.63 -28.23 25.50
CA ALA A 140 -4.27 -26.95 26.12
C ALA A 140 -3.09 -26.22 25.42
N LEU A 141 -2.15 -26.98 24.83
CA LEU A 141 -1.04 -26.44 24.05
C LEU A 141 -1.52 -25.66 22.81
N PHE A 142 -2.50 -26.16 22.05
CA PHE A 142 -3.05 -25.47 20.88
C PHE A 142 -3.74 -24.16 21.25
N GLN A 143 -4.45 -24.14 22.38
CA GLN A 143 -5.11 -22.93 22.89
C GLN A 143 -4.09 -21.86 23.31
N VAL A 144 -3.09 -22.23 24.10
CA VAL A 144 -2.06 -21.29 24.59
C VAL A 144 -1.30 -20.66 23.42
N VAL A 145 -0.93 -21.46 22.43
CA VAL A 145 -0.21 -20.95 21.24
C VAL A 145 -1.10 -20.00 20.42
N GLU A 146 -2.39 -20.28 20.27
CA GLU A 146 -3.30 -19.38 19.55
C GLU A 146 -3.51 -18.06 20.27
N HIS A 147 -3.71 -18.09 21.59
CA HIS A 147 -3.79 -16.87 22.41
C HIS A 147 -2.50 -16.05 22.35
N PHE A 148 -1.33 -16.70 22.34
CA PHE A 148 -0.04 -16.04 22.17
C PHE A 148 0.04 -15.27 20.84
N PHE A 149 -0.30 -15.92 19.72
CA PHE A 149 -0.30 -15.26 18.41
C PHE A 149 -1.33 -14.12 18.36
N CYS A 150 -2.51 -14.34 18.94
CA CYS A 150 -3.54 -13.30 19.02
C CYS A 150 -3.06 -12.08 19.81
N ALA A 151 -2.43 -12.28 20.97
CA ALA A 151 -1.87 -11.22 21.78
C ALA A 151 -0.75 -10.47 21.07
N TYR A 152 0.13 -11.17 20.33
CA TYR A 152 1.18 -10.54 19.55
C TYR A 152 0.63 -9.63 18.44
N PHE A 153 -0.34 -10.10 17.65
CA PHE A 153 -0.96 -9.28 16.60
C PHE A 153 -1.72 -8.09 17.16
N PHE A 154 -2.38 -8.25 18.31
CA PHE A 154 -3.00 -7.13 19.02
C PHE A 154 -1.95 -6.11 19.45
N PHE A 155 -0.83 -6.56 20.04
CA PHE A 155 0.28 -5.68 20.42
C PHE A 155 0.86 -4.93 19.23
N GLU A 156 1.14 -5.62 18.13
CA GLU A 156 1.66 -5.02 16.89
C GLU A 156 0.71 -3.95 16.34
N TRP A 157 -0.59 -4.26 16.32
CA TRP A 157 -1.63 -3.31 15.92
C TRP A 157 -1.67 -2.08 16.84
N VAL A 158 -1.56 -2.26 18.17
CA VAL A 158 -1.51 -1.15 19.14
C VAL A 158 -0.28 -0.27 18.89
N VAL A 159 0.89 -0.86 18.69
CA VAL A 159 2.13 -0.12 18.38
C VAL A 159 1.94 0.73 17.11
N ARG A 160 1.37 0.14 16.05
CA ARG A 160 1.07 0.88 14.81
C ARG A 160 0.02 1.97 15.03
N PHE A 161 -1.06 1.68 15.75
CA PHE A 161 -2.11 2.65 16.06
C PHE A 161 -1.58 3.86 16.85
N LEU A 162 -0.70 3.62 17.82
CA LEU A 162 -0.07 4.66 18.62
C LEU A 162 0.94 5.49 17.80
N ALA A 163 1.57 4.90 16.78
CA ALA A 163 2.50 5.60 15.91
C ALA A 163 1.85 6.69 15.03
N PHE A 164 0.54 6.61 14.74
CA PHE A 164 -0.17 7.63 13.94
C PHE A 164 -0.35 8.97 14.67
N GLN A 165 -0.07 10.06 13.94
CA GLN A 165 -0.23 11.43 14.43
C GLN A 165 -1.71 11.83 14.58
N LYS A 166 -2.52 11.54 13.58
CA LYS A 166 -3.97 11.78 13.59
C LYS A 166 -4.70 10.45 13.53
N LYS A 167 -5.55 10.18 14.53
CA LYS A 167 -6.30 8.91 14.59
C LYS A 167 -7.31 8.76 13.45
N TRP A 168 -7.74 9.84 12.82
CA TRP A 168 -8.61 9.79 11.64
C TRP A 168 -7.90 9.30 10.37
N ASP A 169 -6.57 9.43 10.31
CA ASP A 169 -5.80 8.97 9.14
C ASP A 169 -5.66 7.44 9.14
N THR A 170 -5.84 6.78 10.29
CA THR A 170 -5.86 5.31 10.39
C THR A 170 -7.03 4.70 9.61
N LEU A 171 -8.20 5.37 9.59
CA LEU A 171 -9.39 4.92 8.87
C LEU A 171 -9.33 5.18 7.36
N LYS A 172 -8.47 6.12 6.93
CA LYS A 172 -8.23 6.40 5.51
C LYS A 172 -7.18 5.46 4.93
N ASP A 173 -6.28 4.95 5.76
CA ASP A 173 -5.24 4.01 5.36
C ASP A 173 -5.86 2.63 5.09
N ARG A 174 -5.95 2.26 3.81
CA ARG A 174 -6.56 0.98 3.40
C ARG A 174 -5.88 -0.23 4.03
N TRP A 175 -4.57 -0.15 4.24
CA TRP A 175 -3.80 -1.24 4.80
C TRP A 175 -3.99 -1.40 6.30
N PHE A 176 -4.09 -0.29 7.04
CA PHE A 176 -4.42 -0.30 8.46
C PHE A 176 -5.88 -0.72 8.69
N CYS A 177 -6.83 -0.27 7.86
CA CYS A 177 -8.21 -0.75 7.91
C CYS A 177 -8.32 -2.26 7.66
N PHE A 178 -7.58 -2.77 6.66
CA PHE A 178 -7.50 -4.20 6.39
C PHE A 178 -6.92 -4.97 7.58
N ASP A 179 -5.82 -4.47 8.15
CA ASP A 179 -5.19 -5.06 9.33
C ASP A 179 -6.12 -5.07 10.57
N SER A 180 -6.85 -3.97 10.78
CA SER A 180 -7.85 -3.84 11.84
C SER A 180 -9.02 -4.80 11.65
N ALA A 181 -9.45 -5.03 10.40
CA ALA A 181 -10.49 -6.00 10.07
C ALA A 181 -10.01 -7.43 10.28
N LEU A 182 -8.75 -7.76 9.94
CA LEU A 182 -8.18 -9.08 10.22
C LEU A 182 -8.05 -9.34 11.73
N LEU A 183 -7.63 -8.33 12.50
CA LEU A 183 -7.51 -8.46 13.95
C LEU A 183 -8.89 -8.60 14.62
N SER A 184 -9.90 -7.82 14.18
CA SER A 184 -11.25 -7.91 14.75
C SER A 184 -11.90 -9.26 14.49
N LEU A 185 -11.71 -9.79 13.28
CA LEU A 185 -12.15 -11.13 12.88
C LEU A 185 -11.51 -12.22 13.74
N MET A 186 -10.20 -12.11 14.01
CA MET A 186 -9.48 -13.04 14.87
C MET A 186 -9.94 -12.94 16.33
N MET A 187 -10.11 -11.73 16.87
CA MET A 187 -10.64 -11.52 18.22
C MET A 187 -12.06 -12.06 18.38
N MET A 188 -12.90 -11.84 17.36
CA MET A 188 -14.26 -12.38 17.32
C MET A 188 -14.23 -13.91 17.39
N GLU A 189 -13.34 -14.54 16.63
CA GLU A 189 -13.20 -15.98 16.63
C GLU A 189 -12.68 -16.54 17.96
N THR A 190 -11.56 -16.00 18.47
CA THR A 190 -10.86 -16.56 19.64
C THR A 190 -11.62 -16.30 20.94
N TYR A 191 -12.32 -15.18 21.07
CA TYR A 191 -13.01 -14.80 22.31
C TYR A 191 -14.53 -14.84 22.20
N PHE A 192 -15.11 -14.27 21.14
CA PHE A 192 -16.56 -14.07 21.06
C PHE A 192 -17.31 -15.39 20.84
N PHE A 193 -16.81 -16.26 19.96
CA PHE A 193 -17.44 -17.56 19.68
C PHE A 193 -17.43 -18.51 20.89
N PRO A 194 -16.31 -18.74 21.60
CA PRO A 194 -16.31 -19.55 22.81
C PRO A 194 -17.21 -18.99 23.91
N ILE A 195 -17.25 -17.66 24.10
CA ILE A 195 -18.12 -17.02 25.08
C ILE A 195 -19.60 -17.23 24.74
N ILE A 196 -20.00 -17.00 23.48
CA ILE A 196 -21.39 -17.24 23.03
C ILE A 196 -21.76 -18.71 23.21
N MET A 197 -20.89 -19.63 22.82
CA MET A 197 -21.11 -21.07 22.99
C MET A 197 -21.26 -21.44 24.46
N ALA A 198 -20.41 -20.90 25.34
CA ALA A 198 -20.51 -21.10 26.78
C ALA A 198 -21.85 -20.58 27.33
N LEU A 199 -22.24 -19.35 26.99
CA LEU A 199 -23.50 -18.74 27.46
C LEU A 199 -24.75 -19.46 26.93
N THR A 200 -24.75 -19.91 25.67
CA THR A 200 -25.88 -20.63 25.07
C THR A 200 -25.94 -22.10 25.49
N SER A 201 -24.81 -22.76 25.76
CA SER A 201 -24.75 -24.12 26.30
C SER A 201 -25.36 -24.24 27.71
N VAL A 202 -25.33 -23.16 28.49
CA VAL A 202 -25.97 -23.10 29.82
C VAL A 202 -27.50 -23.03 29.71
N SER A 203 -28.07 -22.76 28.53
CA SER A 203 -29.51 -22.46 28.38
C SER A 203 -30.31 -23.42 27.48
N ALA A 204 -29.71 -24.42 26.81
CA ALA A 204 -30.42 -25.13 25.72
C ALA A 204 -30.43 -26.67 25.83
N THR A 205 -31.51 -27.19 26.42
CA THR A 205 -31.98 -28.59 26.33
C THR A 205 -32.59 -28.93 24.96
N GLY A 206 -32.09 -28.39 23.84
CA GLY A 206 -32.53 -28.88 22.53
C GLY A 206 -32.46 -27.87 21.40
N THR A 207 -31.51 -28.06 20.48
CA THR A 207 -31.71 -27.89 19.04
C THR A 207 -30.51 -28.45 18.27
N PHE A 208 -30.64 -29.69 17.79
CA PHE A 208 -29.63 -30.37 16.95
C PHE A 208 -29.36 -29.62 15.61
N THR A 209 -30.32 -28.81 15.15
CA THR A 209 -30.19 -27.97 13.94
C THR A 209 -29.23 -26.79 14.11
N SER A 210 -29.14 -26.22 15.31
CA SER A 210 -28.20 -25.14 15.63
C SER A 210 -26.75 -25.63 15.57
N SER A 211 -26.47 -26.85 16.05
CA SER A 211 -25.12 -27.41 16.08
C SER A 211 -24.51 -27.61 14.68
N LEU A 212 -25.30 -28.00 13.67
CA LEU A 212 -24.80 -28.17 12.30
C LEU A 212 -24.47 -26.83 11.62
N VAL A 213 -25.27 -25.79 11.87
CA VAL A 213 -24.98 -24.43 11.39
C VAL A 213 -23.74 -23.88 12.10
N THR A 214 -23.62 -24.08 13.42
CA THR A 214 -22.45 -23.68 14.20
C THR A 214 -21.17 -24.36 13.68
N ILE A 215 -21.19 -25.66 13.39
CA ILE A 215 -20.01 -26.37 12.84
C ILE A 215 -19.61 -25.81 11.47
N ARG A 216 -20.58 -25.49 10.60
CA ARG A 216 -20.28 -24.89 9.28
C ARG A 216 -19.68 -23.49 9.41
N VAL A 217 -20.22 -22.67 10.30
CA VAL A 217 -19.71 -21.32 10.57
C VAL A 217 -18.31 -21.38 11.18
N LEU A 218 -18.06 -22.26 12.14
CA LEU A 218 -16.73 -22.49 12.72
C LEU A 218 -15.70 -22.95 11.68
N LYS A 219 -16.10 -23.79 10.72
CA LYS A 219 -15.24 -24.19 9.59
C LYS A 219 -14.90 -23.01 8.67
N MET A 220 -15.85 -22.12 8.40
CA MET A 220 -15.60 -20.90 7.61
C MET A 220 -14.69 -19.91 8.36
N LEU A 221 -14.87 -19.77 9.67
CA LEU A 221 -14.01 -18.94 10.52
C LEU A 221 -12.57 -19.46 10.57
N ARG A 222 -12.38 -20.79 10.51
CA ARG A 222 -11.04 -21.38 10.37
C ARG A 222 -10.31 -20.91 9.09
N LEU A 223 -11.02 -20.71 7.98
CA LEU A 223 -10.44 -20.16 6.74
C LEU A 223 -10.04 -18.70 6.90
N LEU A 224 -10.82 -17.95 7.68
CA LEU A 224 -10.55 -16.55 8.01
C LEU A 224 -9.26 -16.39 8.84
N ARG A 225 -8.85 -17.41 9.60
CA ARG A 225 -7.49 -17.46 10.19
C ARG A 225 -6.41 -17.48 9.13
N MET A 226 -6.58 -18.21 8.03
CA MET A 226 -5.59 -18.22 6.94
C MET A 226 -5.48 -16.85 6.27
N ALA A 227 -6.52 -16.01 6.35
CA ALA A 227 -6.49 -14.65 5.80
C ALA A 227 -5.40 -13.78 6.42
N ARG A 228 -4.83 -14.11 7.60
CA ARG A 228 -3.65 -13.41 8.14
C ARG A 228 -2.39 -13.60 7.30
N MET A 229 -2.30 -14.65 6.48
CA MET A 229 -1.26 -14.78 5.45
C MET A 229 -1.32 -13.65 4.43
N ALA A 230 -2.47 -12.98 4.26
CA ALA A 230 -2.58 -11.80 3.42
C ALA A 230 -1.67 -10.64 3.90
N LYS A 231 -1.27 -10.62 5.18
CA LYS A 231 -0.28 -9.67 5.70
C LYS A 231 1.12 -9.89 5.08
N LEU A 232 1.47 -11.13 4.70
CA LEU A 232 2.72 -11.43 3.98
C LEU A 232 2.72 -10.84 2.56
N LEU A 233 1.55 -10.74 1.93
CA LEU A 233 1.41 -10.11 0.61
C LEU A 233 1.82 -8.63 0.65
N ARG A 234 1.63 -7.96 1.80
CA ARG A 234 2.01 -6.56 1.98
C ARG A 234 3.51 -6.35 1.98
N SER A 235 4.26 -7.28 2.57
CA SER A 235 5.72 -7.22 2.65
C SER A 235 6.43 -7.56 1.34
N MET A 236 5.72 -8.22 0.41
CA MET A 236 6.25 -8.59 -0.90
C MET A 236 5.58 -7.73 -1.99
N PRO A 237 6.13 -6.54 -2.32
CA PRO A 237 5.54 -5.66 -3.32
C PRO A 237 5.43 -6.34 -4.71
N GLU A 238 6.33 -7.28 -5.02
CA GLU A 238 6.29 -8.10 -6.24
C GLU A 238 4.97 -8.85 -6.39
N LEU A 239 4.47 -9.45 -5.30
CA LEU A 239 3.22 -10.20 -5.32
C LEU A 239 2.01 -9.28 -5.51
N LEU A 240 2.05 -8.07 -4.96
CA LEU A 240 1.02 -7.06 -5.21
C LEU A 240 1.03 -6.56 -6.65
N ILE A 241 2.21 -6.46 -7.27
CA ILE A 241 2.34 -6.09 -8.69
C ILE A 241 1.73 -7.19 -9.56
N LEU A 242 2.02 -8.45 -9.27
CA LEU A 242 1.43 -9.61 -9.96
C LEU A 242 -0.10 -9.62 -9.83
N ILE A 243 -0.62 -9.45 -8.61
CA ILE A 243 -2.07 -9.38 -8.36
C ILE A 243 -2.71 -8.22 -9.13
N LYS A 244 -2.11 -7.03 -9.12
CA LYS A 244 -2.61 -5.89 -9.91
C LYS A 244 -2.59 -6.16 -11.42
N GLY A 245 -1.57 -6.85 -11.92
CA GLY A 245 -1.48 -7.30 -13.31
C GLY A 245 -2.60 -8.27 -13.67
N MET A 246 -2.86 -9.28 -12.83
CA MET A 246 -3.96 -10.21 -13.00
C MET A 246 -5.32 -9.51 -12.98
N MET A 247 -5.54 -8.58 -12.05
CA MET A 247 -6.79 -7.80 -11.96
C MET A 247 -7.02 -6.95 -13.22
N THR A 248 -5.96 -6.42 -13.82
CA THR A 248 -6.05 -5.68 -15.08
C THR A 248 -6.37 -6.61 -16.25
N ALA A 249 -5.76 -7.79 -16.31
CA ALA A 249 -6.06 -8.82 -17.30
C ALA A 249 -7.49 -9.39 -17.16
N MET A 250 -8.03 -9.50 -15.94
CA MET A 250 -9.39 -9.96 -15.66
C MET A 250 -10.45 -9.17 -16.44
N LYS A 251 -10.23 -7.87 -16.66
CA LYS A 251 -11.15 -7.05 -17.46
C LYS A 251 -11.29 -7.61 -18.89
N SER A 252 -10.20 -8.06 -19.50
CA SER A 252 -10.23 -8.71 -20.82
C SER A 252 -10.94 -10.07 -20.78
N VAL A 253 -10.68 -10.86 -19.74
CA VAL A 253 -11.31 -12.17 -19.56
C VAL A 253 -12.83 -12.05 -19.46
N VAL A 254 -13.33 -11.04 -18.73
CA VAL A 254 -14.77 -10.77 -18.63
C VAL A 254 -15.40 -10.53 -20.00
N TYR A 255 -14.77 -9.74 -20.89
CA TYR A 255 -15.30 -9.54 -22.24
C TYR A 255 -15.36 -10.84 -23.04
N THR A 256 -14.33 -11.69 -22.94
CA THR A 256 -14.34 -13.00 -23.62
C THR A 256 -15.41 -13.93 -23.08
N LEU A 257 -15.65 -13.93 -21.76
CA LEU A 257 -16.72 -14.72 -21.13
C LEU A 257 -18.11 -14.23 -21.54
N VAL A 258 -18.32 -12.91 -21.64
CA VAL A 258 -19.58 -12.34 -22.14
C VAL A 258 -19.83 -12.73 -23.59
N LEU A 259 -18.81 -12.65 -24.46
CA LEU A 259 -18.93 -13.08 -25.86
C LEU A 259 -19.27 -14.57 -25.95
N LEU A 260 -18.57 -15.41 -25.18
CA LEU A 260 -18.83 -16.85 -25.13
C LEU A 260 -20.27 -17.15 -24.67
N ALA A 261 -20.76 -16.44 -23.65
CA ALA A 261 -22.13 -16.59 -23.16
C ALA A 261 -23.18 -16.22 -24.22
N ILE A 262 -22.93 -15.17 -25.01
CA ILE A 262 -23.82 -14.79 -26.12
C ILE A 262 -23.86 -15.89 -27.18
N ILE A 263 -22.71 -16.45 -27.56
CA ILE A 263 -22.65 -17.53 -28.54
C ILE A 263 -23.42 -18.75 -28.03
N ILE A 264 -23.20 -19.16 -26.79
CA ILE A 264 -23.92 -20.28 -26.17
C ILE A 264 -25.44 -20.02 -26.11
N TYR A 265 -25.87 -18.77 -25.91
CA TYR A 265 -27.30 -18.43 -25.89
C TYR A 265 -27.95 -18.48 -27.28
N LEU A 266 -27.19 -18.19 -28.34
CA LEU A 266 -27.71 -18.15 -29.72
C LEU A 266 -27.82 -19.54 -30.36
N PHE A 267 -26.97 -20.50 -29.95
CA PHE A 267 -26.99 -21.89 -30.43
C PHE A 267 -27.84 -22.78 -29.52
#